data_AF-A0A553DTV7-F1
#
_entry.id   AF-A0A553DTV7-F1
#
_cell.length_a   1.000
_cell.length_b   1.000
_cell.length_c   1.000
_cell.angle_alpha   90.00
_cell.angle_beta   90.00
_cell.angle_gamma   90.00
#
_symmetry.space_group_name_H-M   'P 1'
#
loop_
_entity.id
_entity.type
_entity.pdbx_description
1 polymer ?
#
loop_
_entity_poly.entity_id
_entity_poly.type
_entity_poly.pdbx_seq_one_letter_code
_entity_poly.pdbx_strand_id
1 'polypeptide(L)'
;MSEKHVVVQGATVKCKFSVEPKLDKLKVKTHSKHYANEKDPSKKLIATDKEIGQTLEKNTFGKCKMQPNGSGDYLPCQAVITKWSGFYDKVTLSNKGKILLENSKATCPIGGPDCITVDKHGQKAEASKQNLKKASPEVQKQINPMVDVKEILEIEHTDEGTIYS
;
A
#
# COMPACT_ATOMS: atom_id res chain seq x y z
N MET A 1 13.21 -14.64 -4.29
CA MET A 1 12.92 -13.25 -4.70
C MET A 1 11.64 -12.83 -3.97
N SER A 2 11.74 -12.00 -2.93
CA SER A 2 10.55 -11.59 -2.16
C SER A 2 9.62 -10.77 -3.05
N GLU A 3 8.36 -11.20 -3.16
CA GLU A 3 7.28 -10.46 -3.82
C GLU A 3 7.11 -9.12 -3.10
N LYS A 4 7.62 -8.02 -3.68
CA LYS A 4 7.45 -6.68 -3.13
C LYS A 4 6.18 -6.05 -3.68
N HIS A 5 5.33 -5.58 -2.80
CA HIS A 5 4.06 -4.98 -3.15
C HIS A 5 4.22 -3.49 -3.46
N VAL A 6 3.54 -3.04 -4.51
CA VAL A 6 3.42 -1.64 -4.88
C VAL A 6 2.55 -0.90 -3.87
N VAL A 7 2.97 0.30 -3.48
CA VAL A 7 2.21 1.20 -2.61
C VAL A 7 1.15 1.92 -3.45
N VAL A 8 -0.09 1.91 -2.99
CA VAL A 8 -1.21 2.55 -3.67
C VAL A 8 -1.92 3.55 -2.76
N GLN A 9 -2.84 4.32 -3.33
CA GLN A 9 -3.68 5.24 -2.58
C GLN A 9 -4.38 4.54 -1.41
N GLY A 10 -4.34 5.18 -0.24
CA GLY A 10 -4.85 4.62 1.01
C GLY A 10 -3.86 3.70 1.72
N ALA A 11 -2.62 3.59 1.24
CA ALA A 11 -1.54 2.99 1.99
C ALA A 11 -1.34 3.67 3.33
N THR A 12 -1.07 2.89 4.35
CA THR A 12 -0.88 3.38 5.70
C THR A 12 0.60 3.55 5.98
N VAL A 13 1.00 4.70 6.49
CA VAL A 13 2.38 5.03 6.85
C VAL A 13 2.51 5.37 8.33
N LYS A 14 3.71 5.22 8.88
CA LYS A 14 4.03 5.49 10.29
C LYS A 14 5.37 6.20 10.42
N CYS A 15 5.49 7.09 11.41
CA CYS A 15 6.74 7.76 11.75
C CYS A 15 7.40 7.12 12.98
N LYS A 16 8.70 6.81 12.89
CA LYS A 16 9.47 6.22 14.01
C LYS A 16 9.63 7.16 15.21
N PHE A 17 9.52 8.47 14.99
CA PHE A 17 9.65 9.49 16.03
C PHE A 17 8.31 9.93 16.62
N SER A 18 7.22 9.23 16.28
CA SER A 18 5.95 9.50 16.93
C SER A 18 6.01 9.09 18.40
N VAL A 19 5.50 9.94 19.31
CA VAL A 19 5.40 9.61 20.74
C VAL A 19 4.45 8.44 20.92
N GLU A 20 3.27 8.53 20.31
CA GLU A 20 2.30 7.44 20.20
C GLU A 20 2.29 6.98 18.75
N PRO A 21 2.35 5.67 18.45
CA PRO A 21 2.39 5.16 17.09
C PRO A 21 1.04 5.37 16.39
N LYS A 22 0.83 6.56 15.83
CA LYS A 22 -0.31 6.86 14.98
C LYS A 22 0.02 6.57 13.53
N LEU A 23 -0.99 6.06 12.86
CA LEU A 23 -0.97 5.70 11.46
C LEU A 23 -1.73 6.77 10.66
N ASP A 24 -1.20 7.12 9.49
CA ASP A 24 -1.87 8.02 8.55
C ASP A 24 -1.92 7.40 7.15
N LYS A 25 -2.85 7.86 6.32
CA LYS A 25 -3.06 7.33 4.98
C LYS A 25 -2.43 8.22 3.93
N LEU A 26 -1.69 7.63 3.01
CA LEU A 26 -1.11 8.30 1.84
C LEU A 26 -2.18 8.55 0.79
N LYS A 27 -2.30 9.80 0.35
CA LYS A 27 -3.19 10.24 -0.73
C LYS A 27 -2.36 10.67 -1.93
N VAL A 28 -2.56 9.97 -3.05
CA VAL A 28 -1.91 10.29 -4.32
C VAL A 28 -2.52 11.57 -4.88
N LYS A 29 -1.72 12.62 -5.02
CA LYS A 29 -2.14 13.91 -5.60
C LYS A 29 -1.46 14.22 -6.93
N THR A 30 -0.39 13.51 -7.28
CA THR A 30 0.43 13.87 -8.44
C THR A 30 -0.17 13.48 -9.78
N HIS A 31 -1.10 12.52 -9.81
CA HIS A 31 -1.73 12.05 -11.03
C HIS A 31 -3.05 11.34 -10.73
N SER A 32 -3.85 11.13 -11.78
CA SER A 32 -5.15 10.46 -11.72
C SER A 32 -5.30 9.33 -12.75
N LYS A 33 -4.22 8.92 -13.41
CA LYS A 33 -4.27 8.01 -14.59
C LYS A 33 -3.66 6.63 -14.39
N HIS A 34 -2.82 6.42 -13.38
CA HIS A 34 -2.08 5.17 -13.19
C HIS A 34 -2.64 4.39 -12.01
N TYR A 35 -3.28 3.26 -12.30
CA TYR A 35 -3.93 2.40 -11.31
C TYR A 35 -3.17 1.08 -11.18
N ALA A 36 -3.11 0.54 -9.95
CA ALA A 36 -2.43 -0.74 -9.71
C ALA A 36 -3.24 -1.95 -10.18
N ASN A 37 -4.58 -1.86 -10.19
CA ASN A 37 -5.49 -2.91 -10.61
C ASN A 37 -6.57 -2.33 -11.54
N GLU A 38 -6.69 -2.86 -12.76
CA GLU A 38 -7.78 -2.52 -13.70
C GLU A 38 -9.11 -3.23 -13.38
N LYS A 39 -9.07 -4.30 -12.58
CA LYS A 39 -10.25 -5.16 -12.29
C LYS A 39 -11.02 -4.81 -11.01
N ASP A 40 -10.51 -3.88 -10.21
CA ASP A 40 -11.12 -3.49 -8.94
C ASP A 40 -11.98 -2.21 -9.16
N PRO A 41 -13.26 -2.15 -8.74
CA PRO A 41 -14.08 -0.94 -8.86
C PRO A 41 -13.50 0.23 -8.06
N SER A 42 -12.64 -0.07 -7.08
CA SER A 42 -11.82 0.92 -6.39
C SER A 42 -10.55 1.16 -7.20
N LYS A 43 -10.63 2.07 -8.16
CA LYS A 43 -9.50 2.65 -8.90
C LYS A 43 -8.41 3.17 -7.95
N LYS A 44 -7.49 2.31 -7.48
CA LYS A 44 -6.41 2.67 -6.55
C LYS A 44 -5.20 3.18 -7.31
N LEU A 45 -4.95 4.48 -7.20
CA LEU A 45 -3.81 5.14 -7.84
C LEU A 45 -2.50 4.62 -7.27
N ILE A 46 -1.50 4.42 -8.13
CA ILE A 46 -0.14 4.02 -7.70
C ILE A 46 0.53 5.20 -7.03
N ALA A 47 1.16 5.01 -5.87
CA ALA A 47 1.91 6.07 -5.21
C ALA A 47 3.31 6.20 -5.83
N THR A 48 3.79 7.44 -5.96
CA THR A 48 5.10 7.74 -6.57
C THR A 48 6.02 8.55 -5.67
N ASP A 49 7.32 8.57 -5.96
CA ASP A 49 8.31 9.39 -5.25
C ASP A 49 8.02 10.91 -5.33
N LYS A 50 7.17 11.31 -6.27
CA LYS A 50 6.69 12.69 -6.45
C LYS A 50 5.65 13.09 -5.39
N GLU A 51 5.15 12.17 -4.57
CA GLU A 51 4.21 12.46 -3.48
C GLU A 51 4.92 13.16 -2.30
N ILE A 52 5.37 14.39 -2.55
CA ILE A 52 6.02 15.29 -1.60
C ILE A 52 5.04 16.36 -1.09
N GLY A 53 5.34 16.94 0.07
CA GLY A 53 4.50 17.92 0.76
C GLY A 53 3.49 17.25 1.71
N GLN A 54 2.31 17.86 1.81
CA GLN A 54 1.19 17.39 2.62
C GLN A 54 0.29 16.44 1.81
N THR A 55 0.78 15.22 1.61
CA THR A 55 0.09 14.16 0.84
C THR A 55 -0.63 13.16 1.73
N LEU A 56 -0.54 13.29 3.05
CA LEU A 56 -1.26 12.42 3.97
C LEU A 56 -2.68 12.95 4.23
N GLU A 57 -3.57 12.10 4.74
CA GLU A 57 -4.95 12.46 5.03
C GLU A 57 -5.06 13.36 6.26
N LYS A 58 -4.39 12.99 7.36
CA LYS A 58 -4.39 13.78 8.60
C LYS A 58 -3.19 14.73 8.70
N ASN A 59 -2.14 14.50 7.92
CA ASN A 59 -0.88 15.26 7.92
C ASN A 59 -0.23 15.37 9.30
N THR A 60 -0.49 14.39 10.17
CA THR A 60 0.08 14.34 11.51
C THR A 60 0.16 12.91 12.01
N PHE A 61 1.25 12.61 12.72
CA PHE A 61 1.41 11.37 13.47
C PHE A 61 1.12 11.56 14.97
N GLY A 62 0.55 12.70 15.40
CA GLY A 62 0.38 13.02 16.81
C GLY A 62 1.51 13.91 17.31
N LYS A 63 2.18 13.56 18.41
CA LYS A 63 3.31 14.33 18.95
C LYS A 63 4.65 13.79 18.43
N CYS A 64 5.60 14.68 18.15
CA CYS A 64 6.92 14.31 17.59
C CYS A 64 8.02 14.34 18.66
N LYS A 65 8.69 13.19 18.90
CA LYS A 65 9.82 13.08 19.84
C LYS A 65 11.01 13.98 19.49
N MET A 66 11.13 14.37 18.23
CA MET A 66 12.19 15.26 17.74
C MET A 66 11.89 16.75 17.99
N GLN A 67 10.73 17.08 18.56
CA GLN A 67 10.33 18.47 18.87
C GLN A 67 9.90 18.60 20.34
N PRO A 68 10.83 18.52 21.30
CA PRO A 68 10.52 18.79 22.70
C PRO A 68 10.14 20.27 22.87
N ASN A 69 9.13 20.55 23.70
CA ASN A 69 8.64 21.92 23.94
C ASN A 69 9.24 22.59 25.20
N GLY A 70 10.15 21.91 25.90
CA GLY A 70 10.80 22.41 27.12
C GLY A 70 10.01 22.24 28.41
N SER A 71 8.73 21.85 28.36
CA SER A 71 7.85 21.68 29.54
C SER A 71 7.56 20.22 29.88
N GLY A 72 8.37 19.28 29.39
CA GLY A 72 8.13 17.84 29.52
C GLY A 72 7.20 17.26 28.46
N ASP A 73 6.78 18.07 27.49
CA ASP A 73 5.88 17.70 26.40
C ASP A 73 6.57 17.81 25.02
N TYR A 74 5.84 17.38 23.98
CA TYR A 74 6.32 17.39 22.60
C TYR A 74 5.33 18.14 21.70
N LEU A 75 5.86 18.88 20.73
CA LEU A 75 5.06 19.58 19.74
C LEU A 75 4.33 18.61 18.80
N PRO A 76 3.17 19.00 18.26
CA PRO A 76 2.46 18.21 17.28
C PRO A 76 3.30 18.06 16.00
N CYS A 77 3.34 16.84 15.48
CA CYS A 77 4.02 16.47 14.26
C CYS A 77 3.32 17.10 13.05
N GLN A 78 4.08 17.81 12.22
CA GLN A 78 3.67 18.23 10.88
C GLN A 78 4.26 17.25 9.86
N ALA A 79 3.43 16.34 9.34
CA ALA A 79 3.89 15.30 8.44
C ALA A 79 4.04 15.84 7.00
N VAL A 80 5.15 16.53 6.76
CA VAL A 80 5.54 17.03 5.44
C VAL A 80 6.62 16.14 4.86
N ILE A 81 6.34 15.50 3.73
CA ILE A 81 7.29 14.62 3.06
C ILE A 81 8.19 15.45 2.14
N THR A 82 9.50 15.42 2.34
CA THR A 82 10.45 16.15 1.49
C THR A 82 11.04 15.27 0.39
N LYS A 83 11.20 13.97 0.68
CA LYS A 83 11.83 13.02 -0.23
C LYS A 83 11.39 11.59 0.09
N TRP A 84 11.31 10.77 -0.96
CA TRP A 84 11.18 9.31 -0.86
C TRP A 84 12.49 8.60 -1.19
N SER A 85 12.70 7.43 -0.60
CA SER A 85 13.81 6.53 -0.84
C SER A 85 13.28 5.09 -0.97
N GLY A 86 14.09 4.19 -1.54
CA GLY A 86 13.69 2.78 -1.71
C GLY A 86 12.54 2.57 -2.69
N PHE A 87 12.34 3.48 -3.65
CA PHE A 87 11.42 3.35 -4.77
C PHE A 87 11.97 2.40 -5.84
N TYR A 88 11.09 1.91 -6.72
CA TYR A 88 11.48 1.11 -7.87
C TYR A 88 11.94 2.00 -9.02
N ASP A 89 13.24 1.95 -9.35
CA ASP A 89 13.87 2.84 -10.33
C ASP A 89 13.78 2.35 -11.78
N LYS A 90 13.46 1.07 -12.00
CA LYS A 90 13.41 0.47 -13.35
C LYS A 90 12.21 0.92 -14.18
N VAL A 91 11.16 1.44 -13.54
CA VAL A 91 9.95 1.92 -14.20
C VAL A 91 9.67 3.35 -13.78
N THR A 92 9.50 4.22 -14.77
CA THR A 92 9.10 5.62 -14.57
C THR A 92 7.72 5.80 -15.19
N LEU A 93 6.78 6.31 -14.40
CA LEU A 93 5.42 6.61 -14.85
C LEU A 93 5.39 7.89 -15.69
N SER A 94 4.26 8.15 -16.37
CA SER A 94 4.10 9.31 -17.25
C SER A 94 4.22 10.65 -16.53
N ASN A 95 4.03 10.68 -15.20
CA ASN A 95 4.28 11.86 -14.35
C ASN A 95 5.77 12.06 -13.98
N LYS A 96 6.69 11.32 -14.61
CA LYS A 96 8.12 11.24 -14.27
C LYS A 96 8.38 10.77 -12.83
N GLY A 97 7.40 10.11 -12.21
CA GLY A 97 7.49 9.55 -10.87
C GLY A 97 7.89 8.08 -10.90
N LYS A 98 8.67 7.66 -9.92
CA LYS A 98 9.07 6.28 -9.67
C LYS A 98 8.10 5.62 -8.72
N ILE A 99 7.85 4.33 -8.91
CA ILE A 99 6.85 3.58 -8.15
C ILE A 99 7.33 3.35 -6.72
N LEU A 100 6.50 3.65 -5.73
CA LEU A 100 6.78 3.34 -4.33
C LEU A 100 6.47 1.85 -4.04
N LEU A 101 7.34 1.22 -3.26
CA LEU A 101 7.26 -0.16 -2.80
C LEU A 101 7.02 -0.19 -1.28
N GLU A 102 6.61 -1.33 -0.74
CA GLU A 102 6.39 -1.51 0.71
C GLU A 102 7.64 -1.18 1.57
N ASN A 103 8.84 -1.32 0.99
CA ASN A 103 10.09 -0.98 1.65
C ASN A 103 10.53 0.47 1.42
N SER A 104 9.77 1.27 0.67
CA SER A 104 10.04 2.67 0.47
C SER A 104 9.89 3.45 1.78
N LYS A 105 10.74 4.46 1.96
CA LYS A 105 10.76 5.30 3.16
C LYS A 105 10.63 6.76 2.76
N ALA A 106 9.99 7.53 3.62
CA ALA A 106 9.83 8.96 3.45
C ALA A 106 10.65 9.73 4.48
N THR A 107 11.12 10.90 4.05
CA THR A 107 11.89 11.85 4.85
C THR A 107 10.98 13.02 5.20
N CYS A 108 11.03 13.48 6.46
CA CYS A 108 10.41 14.73 6.89
C CYS A 108 11.49 15.68 7.42
N PRO A 109 11.26 17.01 7.39
CA PRO A 109 12.29 18.00 7.76
C PRO A 109 12.66 17.92 9.24
N ILE A 110 11.77 17.37 10.08
CA ILE A 110 11.93 17.30 11.53
C ILE A 110 12.63 16.01 11.99
N GLY A 111 12.23 14.86 11.45
CA GLY A 111 12.76 13.55 11.80
C GLY A 111 14.00 13.15 11.00
N GLY A 112 14.34 13.90 9.95
CA GLY A 112 15.47 13.60 9.09
C GLY A 112 15.22 12.43 8.14
N PRO A 113 16.28 11.89 7.52
CA PRO A 113 16.17 10.91 6.44
C PRO A 113 15.49 9.62 6.91
N ASP A 114 14.62 9.08 6.07
CA ASP A 114 13.98 7.77 6.25
C ASP A 114 13.31 7.60 7.61
N CYS A 115 12.57 8.61 8.06
CA CYS A 115 11.86 8.60 9.34
C CYS A 115 10.45 8.01 9.25
N ILE A 116 9.83 8.05 8.06
CA ILE A 116 8.48 7.52 7.80
C ILE A 116 8.60 6.23 7.00
N THR A 117 7.89 5.19 7.42
CA THR A 117 7.87 3.87 6.76
C THR A 117 6.44 3.49 6.40
N VAL A 118 6.31 2.66 5.35
CA VAL A 118 5.02 2.08 4.96
C VAL A 118 4.69 0.93 5.91
N ASP A 119 3.50 0.97 6.50
CA ASP A 119 2.96 -0.09 7.36
C ASP A 119 2.07 -1.05 6.54
N LYS A 120 1.22 -0.49 5.68
CA LYS A 120 0.38 -1.25 4.76
C LYS A 120 0.43 -0.62 3.37
N HIS A 121 0.75 -1.42 2.36
CA HIS A 121 0.84 -0.95 0.97
C HIS A 121 -0.50 -0.50 0.36
N GLY A 122 -1.63 -0.73 1.06
CA GLY A 122 -2.95 -0.21 0.67
C GLY A 122 -3.66 -1.01 -0.42
N GLN A 123 -2.98 -1.96 -1.08
CA GLN A 123 -3.67 -2.90 -1.94
C GLN A 123 -4.55 -3.79 -1.05
N LYS A 124 -5.79 -4.01 -1.49
CA LYS A 124 -6.57 -5.10 -0.90
C LYS A 124 -6.04 -6.32 -1.63
N ALA A 125 -5.42 -7.25 -0.91
CA ALA A 125 -5.30 -8.59 -1.47
C ALA A 125 -6.74 -9.06 -1.65
N GLU A 126 -7.29 -8.93 -2.85
CA GLU A 126 -8.27 -9.91 -3.25
C GLU A 126 -7.55 -11.24 -3.03
N ALA A 127 -8.06 -12.05 -2.12
CA ALA A 127 -7.75 -13.46 -2.13
C ALA A 127 -8.32 -14.00 -3.45
N SER A 128 -7.66 -13.68 -4.56
CA SER A 128 -7.90 -14.33 -5.83
C SER A 128 -7.78 -15.81 -5.52
N LYS A 129 -8.76 -16.60 -5.95
CA LYS A 129 -8.86 -18.03 -5.68
C LYS A 129 -7.57 -18.81 -6.03
N GLN A 130 -6.62 -18.18 -6.73
CA GLN A 130 -5.25 -18.66 -6.92
C GLN A 130 -4.37 -18.71 -5.65
N ASN A 131 -4.55 -17.85 -4.64
CA ASN A 131 -3.79 -17.93 -3.38
C ASN A 131 -4.26 -19.08 -2.48
N LEU A 132 -5.51 -19.55 -2.65
CA LEU A 132 -5.98 -20.78 -2.01
C LEU A 132 -5.28 -22.02 -2.59
N LYS A 133 -4.84 -21.99 -3.85
CA LYS A 133 -4.09 -23.12 -4.47
C LYS A 133 -2.67 -23.30 -3.92
N LYS A 134 -2.14 -22.34 -3.15
CA LYS A 134 -0.85 -22.45 -2.44
C LYS A 134 -0.98 -22.78 -0.94
N ALA A 135 -2.20 -22.92 -0.43
CA ALA A 135 -2.39 -23.48 0.91
C ALA A 135 -2.28 -25.00 0.82
N SER A 136 -1.29 -25.58 1.51
CA SER A 136 -1.09 -27.03 1.58
C SER A 136 -2.41 -27.75 1.88
N PRO A 137 -2.69 -28.90 1.22
CA PRO A 137 -3.99 -29.60 1.33
C PRO A 137 -4.41 -29.95 2.76
N GLU A 138 -3.46 -29.99 3.70
CA GLU A 138 -3.73 -30.19 5.14
C GLU A 138 -4.52 -29.04 5.78
N VAL A 139 -4.27 -27.78 5.41
CA VAL A 139 -4.96 -26.62 6.00
C VAL A 139 -6.39 -26.51 5.48
N GLN A 140 -6.63 -26.91 4.23
CA GLN A 140 -7.95 -26.84 3.59
C GLN A 140 -8.93 -27.85 4.19
N LYS A 141 -8.43 -29.00 4.65
CA LYS A 141 -9.24 -30.08 5.26
C LYS A 141 -9.76 -29.72 6.65
N GLN A 142 -9.11 -28.80 7.35
CA GLN A 142 -9.49 -28.39 8.71
C GLN A 142 -10.58 -27.32 8.74
N ILE A 143 -10.74 -26.55 7.66
CA ILE A 143 -11.69 -25.43 7.61
C ILE A 143 -13.10 -25.88 7.22
N ASN A 144 -13.26 -26.93 6.40
CA ASN A 144 -14.60 -27.39 6.03
C ASN A 144 -14.65 -28.88 5.66
N PRO A 145 -14.77 -29.80 6.63
CA PRO A 145 -14.74 -31.25 6.39
C PRO A 145 -15.97 -31.81 5.64
N MET A 146 -16.92 -30.98 5.21
CA MET A 146 -18.15 -31.39 4.51
C MET A 146 -18.20 -31.04 3.01
N VAL A 147 -17.20 -30.36 2.45
CA VAL A 147 -17.18 -30.05 1.00
C VAL A 147 -16.40 -31.13 0.25
N ASP A 148 -17.12 -31.97 -0.49
CA ASP A 148 -16.52 -32.88 -1.47
C ASP A 148 -16.20 -32.11 -2.76
N VAL A 149 -14.90 -31.87 -2.97
CA VAL A 149 -14.39 -30.98 -4.03
C VAL A 149 -14.53 -31.59 -5.44
N LYS A 150 -14.97 -32.84 -5.57
CA LYS A 150 -15.15 -33.48 -6.87
C LYS A 150 -16.33 -32.90 -7.65
N GLU A 151 -17.36 -32.40 -6.98
CA GLU A 151 -18.58 -31.89 -7.63
C GLU A 151 -18.41 -30.47 -8.21
N ILE A 152 -17.37 -29.73 -7.79
CA ILE A 152 -17.15 -28.33 -8.21
C ILE A 152 -16.31 -28.24 -9.50
N LEU A 153 -15.64 -29.31 -9.91
CA LEU A 153 -14.73 -29.33 -11.06
C LEU A 153 -15.44 -29.63 -12.40
N GLU A 154 -16.73 -29.98 -12.40
CA GLU A 154 -17.47 -30.36 -13.61
C GLU A 154 -18.31 -29.23 -14.25
N ILE A 155 -18.29 -27.99 -13.72
CA ILE A 155 -19.12 -26.89 -14.26
C ILE A 155 -18.31 -25.85 -15.09
N GLU A 156 -16.98 -25.95 -15.16
CA GLU A 156 -16.20 -25.15 -16.11
C GLU A 156 -16.01 -25.93 -17.41
N HIS A 157 -17.00 -25.90 -18.32
CA HIS A 157 -16.82 -25.96 -19.79
C HIS A 157 -18.12 -25.51 -20.47
N THR A 158 -18.22 -24.20 -20.72
CA THR A 158 -18.61 -23.65 -22.03
C THR A 158 -18.07 -22.23 -22.10
N ASP A 159 -16.86 -22.09 -22.64
CA ASP A 159 -16.52 -21.02 -23.58
C ASP A 159 -17.65 -20.95 -24.63
N GLU A 160 -18.03 -19.81 -25.22
CA GLU A 160 -17.25 -19.08 -26.21
C GLU A 160 -17.74 -17.63 -26.35
N GLY A 161 -16.84 -16.73 -26.70
CA GLY A 161 -17.17 -15.36 -27.09
C GLY A 161 -17.51 -15.20 -28.58
N THR A 162 -18.46 -14.30 -28.84
CA THR A 162 -18.55 -13.30 -29.94
C THR A 162 -18.60 -13.78 -31.39
N ILE A 163 -19.61 -13.35 -32.20
CA ILE A 163 -19.54 -12.40 -33.37
C ILE A 163 -20.96 -11.92 -33.76
N TYR A 164 -21.12 -10.64 -34.16
CA TYR A 164 -22.24 -10.15 -34.97
C TYR A 164 -22.00 -10.47 -36.46
N SER A 165 -22.96 -11.16 -37.09
CA SER A 165 -23.49 -10.93 -38.45
C SER A 165 -24.74 -11.77 -38.64
#